data_AF-A0A1K1PLQ3-F1
#
_entry.id   AF-A0A1K1PLQ3-F1
#
_cell.length_a   1.000
_cell.length_b   1.000
_cell.length_c   1.000
_cell.angle_alpha   90.00
_cell.angle_beta   90.00
_cell.angle_gamma   90.00
#
_symmetry.space_group_name_H-M   'P 1'
#
loop_
_entity.id
_entity.type
_entity.pdbx_description
1 polymer ?
#
loop_
_entity_poly.entity_id
_entity_poly.type
_entity_poly.pdbx_seq_one_letter_code
_entity_poly.pdbx_strand_id
1 'polypeptide(L)'
;MSNRFKKSEERIEQIFKNSFEDTSRRIETLLFYKSYLESNLKFPLDITGIEDFDWEEFYLLGPGEKEEYEILKKTRPSYTGIFKMTSFDSYYDEDYGLFAKVTRISDKKRFKLPLADMKALDKKSLEYQLLEDYSIWVINY
;
A
#
# COMPACT_ATOMS: atom_id res chain seq x y z
N MET A 1 -18.72 8.25 10.20
CA MET A 1 -17.33 7.78 10.40
C MET A 1 -17.36 6.49 11.19
N SER A 2 -16.78 5.40 10.67
CA SER A 2 -16.78 4.10 11.35
C SER A 2 -15.85 4.13 12.58
N ASN A 3 -16.13 3.31 13.60
CA ASN A 3 -15.27 3.20 14.80
C ASN A 3 -13.83 2.73 14.45
N ARG A 4 -13.67 1.99 13.36
CA ARG A 4 -12.37 1.54 12.86
C ARG A 4 -11.51 2.70 12.38
N PHE A 5 -12.11 3.64 11.64
CA PHE A 5 -11.42 4.78 11.08
C PHE A 5 -10.84 5.69 12.17
N LYS A 6 -11.64 6.01 13.20
CA LYS A 6 -11.18 6.80 14.36
C LYS A 6 -9.98 6.17 15.05
N LYS A 7 -10.00 4.85 15.24
CA LYS A 7 -8.87 4.13 15.83
C LYS A 7 -7.61 4.21 14.99
N SER A 8 -7.73 4.25 13.66
CA SER A 8 -6.57 4.44 12.77
C SER A 8 -6.03 5.86 12.88
N GLU A 9 -6.90 6.89 12.88
CA GLU A 9 -6.49 8.28 13.09
C GLU A 9 -5.74 8.46 14.42
N GLU A 10 -6.27 7.91 15.52
CA GLU A 10 -5.60 7.97 16.83
C GLU A 10 -4.20 7.33 16.79
N ARG A 11 -4.03 6.19 16.11
CA ARG A 11 -2.73 5.53 15.96
C ARG A 11 -1.78 6.36 15.10
N ILE A 12 -2.27 6.94 14.00
CA ILE A 12 -1.49 7.81 13.12
C ILE A 12 -1.00 9.03 13.90
N GLU A 13 -1.87 9.71 14.64
CA GLU A 13 -1.48 10.85 15.48
C GLU A 13 -0.40 10.45 16.51
N GLN A 14 -0.51 9.27 17.14
CA GLN A 14 0.52 8.80 18.07
C GLN A 14 1.88 8.58 17.41
N ILE A 15 1.94 8.20 16.13
CA ILE A 15 3.21 8.05 15.40
C ILE A 15 3.94 9.39 15.33
N PHE A 16 3.21 10.49 15.09
CA PHE A 16 3.80 11.81 14.83
C PHE A 16 3.94 12.70 16.07
N LYS A 17 3.16 12.46 17.14
CA LYS A 17 3.00 13.33 18.31
C LYS A 17 4.27 13.92 18.93
N ASN A 18 5.39 13.21 18.88
CA ASN A 18 6.65 13.64 19.49
C ASN A 18 7.67 14.21 18.50
N SER A 19 7.38 14.12 17.20
CA SER A 19 8.32 14.45 16.13
C SER A 19 7.84 15.62 15.27
N PHE A 20 6.54 15.87 15.20
CA PHE A 20 5.94 16.90 14.34
C PHE A 20 4.74 17.58 15.02
N GLU A 21 4.47 18.84 14.63
CA GLU A 21 3.32 19.63 15.12
C GLU A 21 1.99 19.11 14.56
N ASP A 22 2.02 18.54 13.36
CA ASP A 22 0.86 17.99 12.66
C ASP A 22 1.21 16.67 11.93
N THR A 23 0.19 16.06 11.34
CA THR A 23 0.26 14.82 10.56
C THR A 23 0.22 15.08 9.05
N SER A 24 0.33 16.33 8.59
CA SER A 24 0.22 16.70 7.18
C SER A 24 1.29 16.03 6.32
N ARG A 25 0.92 15.62 5.11
CA ARG A 25 1.81 14.90 4.21
C ARG A 25 2.84 15.84 3.56
N ARG A 26 4.06 15.79 4.07
CA ARG A 26 5.27 16.42 3.52
C ARG A 26 6.41 15.40 3.41
N ILE A 27 7.48 15.75 2.73
CA ILE A 27 8.62 14.85 2.50
C ILE A 27 9.19 14.35 3.84
N GLU A 28 9.31 15.23 4.84
CA GLU A 28 9.87 14.90 6.15
C GLU A 28 9.00 13.89 6.91
N THR A 29 7.68 14.07 6.88
CA THR A 29 6.73 13.15 7.54
C THR A 29 6.65 11.83 6.79
N LEU A 30 6.74 11.84 5.47
CA LEU A 30 6.74 10.62 4.64
C LEU A 30 7.98 9.76 4.93
N LEU A 31 9.16 10.38 4.99
CA LEU A 31 10.41 9.68 5.32
C LEU A 31 10.42 9.21 6.78
N PHE A 32 9.87 9.99 7.71
CA PHE A 32 9.70 9.54 9.09
C PHE A 32 8.75 8.33 9.20
N TYR A 33 7.59 8.38 8.53
CA TYR A 33 6.65 7.26 8.50
C TYR A 33 7.31 6.04 7.86
N LYS A 34 8.09 6.21 6.77
CA LYS A 34 8.88 5.13 6.18
C LYS A 34 9.78 4.45 7.22
N SER A 35 10.57 5.22 7.97
CA SER A 35 11.45 4.66 9.01
C SER A 35 10.68 3.96 10.13
N TYR A 36 9.51 4.47 10.49
CA TYR A 36 8.60 3.80 11.43
C TYR A 36 8.13 2.45 10.88
N LEU A 37 7.68 2.38 9.62
CA LEU A 37 7.26 1.14 8.99
C LEU A 37 8.41 0.15 8.84
N GLU A 38 9.60 0.60 8.44
CA GLU A 38 10.81 -0.24 8.33
C GLU A 38 11.19 -0.90 9.66
N SER A 39 10.98 -0.20 10.77
CA SER A 39 11.29 -0.70 12.12
C SER A 39 10.25 -1.66 12.68
N ASN A 40 9.00 -1.60 12.17
CA ASN A 40 7.87 -2.34 12.74
C ASN A 40 7.35 -3.46 11.83
N LEU A 41 7.58 -3.39 10.52
CA LEU A 41 7.23 -4.45 9.58
C LEU A 41 8.28 -5.56 9.58
N LYS A 42 7.80 -6.80 9.47
CA LYS A 42 8.66 -7.98 9.30
C LYS A 42 8.73 -8.37 7.83
N PHE A 43 9.91 -8.25 7.24
CA PHE A 43 10.16 -8.68 5.87
C PHE A 43 10.72 -10.12 5.81
N PRO A 44 10.44 -10.87 4.73
CA PRO A 44 9.46 -10.55 3.68
C PRO A 44 8.03 -10.75 4.18
N LEU A 45 7.08 -9.97 3.65
CA LEU A 45 5.65 -10.15 3.95
C LEU A 45 4.82 -10.30 2.67
N ASP A 46 3.72 -11.04 2.77
CA ASP A 46 2.83 -11.30 1.64
C ASP A 46 1.67 -10.28 1.65
N ILE A 47 1.53 -9.57 0.54
CA ILE A 47 0.57 -8.46 0.33
C ILE A 47 -0.25 -8.66 -0.95
N THR A 48 -1.37 -7.96 -1.03
CA THR A 48 -2.30 -7.92 -2.17
C THR A 48 -2.83 -6.50 -2.34
N GLY A 49 -3.41 -6.18 -3.49
CA GLY A 49 -4.05 -4.87 -3.70
C GLY A 49 -5.26 -4.66 -2.77
N ILE A 50 -5.45 -3.41 -2.34
CA ILE A 50 -6.63 -3.00 -1.56
C ILE A 50 -7.87 -3.09 -2.45
N GLU A 51 -7.79 -2.46 -3.60
CA GLU A 51 -8.78 -2.33 -4.68
C GLU A 51 -8.08 -2.38 -6.04
N ASP A 52 -8.86 -2.30 -7.11
CA ASP A 52 -8.35 -2.35 -8.48
C ASP A 52 -7.33 -1.24 -8.78
N PHE A 53 -6.29 -1.58 -9.55
CA PHE A 53 -5.32 -0.59 -10.00
C PHE A 53 -5.88 0.20 -11.19
N ASP A 54 -5.40 1.43 -11.43
CA ASP A 54 -5.87 2.34 -12.49
C ASP A 54 -6.05 1.67 -13.86
N TRP A 55 -5.15 0.75 -14.23
CA TRP A 55 -5.23 0.07 -15.53
C TRP A 55 -6.35 -1.00 -15.58
N GLU A 56 -6.79 -1.51 -14.44
CA GLU A 56 -7.84 -2.52 -14.29
C GLU A 56 -9.24 -1.89 -14.34
N GLU A 57 -9.41 -0.63 -13.91
CA GLU A 57 -10.71 0.08 -13.91
C GLU A 57 -11.42 0.03 -15.28
N PHE A 58 -10.67 0.25 -16.37
CA PHE A 58 -11.22 0.21 -17.74
C PHE A 58 -11.90 -1.14 -18.07
N TYR A 59 -11.44 -2.23 -17.47
CA TYR A 59 -11.96 -3.58 -17.71
C TYR A 59 -12.96 -4.04 -16.64
N LEU A 60 -12.87 -3.52 -15.42
CA LEU A 60 -13.74 -3.90 -14.31
C LEU A 60 -15.02 -3.04 -14.24
N LEU A 61 -14.89 -1.75 -14.58
CA LEU A 61 -15.95 -0.75 -14.49
C LEU A 61 -16.25 -0.11 -15.85
N GLY A 62 -15.28 -0.13 -16.77
CA GLY A 62 -15.39 0.43 -18.11
C GLY A 62 -15.85 -0.57 -19.19
N PRO A 63 -15.68 -0.22 -20.48
CA PRO A 63 -16.12 -1.03 -21.60
C PRO A 63 -15.11 -2.12 -22.02
N GLY A 64 -14.02 -2.32 -21.27
CA GLY A 64 -12.95 -3.25 -21.65
C GLY A 64 -13.40 -4.71 -21.68
N GLU A 65 -12.81 -5.51 -22.57
CA GLU A 65 -13.15 -6.92 -22.68
C GLU A 65 -12.43 -7.79 -21.64
N LYS A 66 -13.15 -8.78 -21.12
CA LYS A 66 -12.65 -9.67 -20.07
C LYS A 66 -11.47 -10.51 -20.54
N GLU A 67 -11.49 -10.95 -21.79
CA GLU A 67 -10.42 -11.73 -22.41
C GLU A 67 -9.12 -10.92 -22.50
N GLU A 68 -9.22 -9.64 -22.86
CA GLU A 68 -8.07 -8.72 -22.90
C GLU A 68 -7.51 -8.49 -21.49
N TYR A 69 -8.39 -8.26 -20.51
CA TYR A 69 -8.00 -8.12 -19.11
C TYR A 69 -7.19 -9.33 -18.62
N GLU A 70 -7.65 -10.56 -18.87
CA GLU A 70 -6.94 -11.78 -18.48
C GLU A 70 -5.60 -11.96 -19.22
N ILE A 71 -5.48 -11.47 -20.46
CA ILE A 71 -4.19 -11.43 -21.17
C ILE A 71 -3.24 -10.43 -20.51
N LEU A 72 -3.70 -9.22 -20.19
CA LEU A 72 -2.89 -8.18 -19.58
C LEU A 72 -2.43 -8.54 -18.17
N LYS A 73 -3.25 -9.22 -17.36
CA LYS A 73 -2.85 -9.71 -16.02
C LYS A 73 -1.63 -10.62 -16.06
N LYS A 74 -1.37 -11.30 -17.18
CA LYS A 74 -0.17 -12.13 -17.32
C LYS A 74 1.12 -11.30 -17.29
N THR A 75 1.08 -10.02 -17.68
CA THR A 75 2.26 -9.14 -17.72
C THR A 75 2.20 -8.01 -16.70
N ARG A 76 1.01 -7.49 -16.41
CA ARG A 76 0.75 -6.40 -15.48
C ARG A 76 0.46 -6.92 -14.06
N PRO A 77 0.76 -6.13 -13.01
CA PRO A 77 0.30 -6.42 -11.65
C PRO A 77 -1.22 -6.27 -11.58
N SER A 78 -1.89 -7.08 -10.76
CA SER A 78 -3.34 -7.00 -10.54
C SER A 78 -3.60 -6.97 -9.04
N TYR A 79 -4.65 -6.27 -8.60
CA TYR A 79 -5.03 -6.22 -7.18
C TYR A 79 -5.36 -7.59 -6.59
N THR A 80 -5.78 -8.52 -7.45
CA THR A 80 -6.03 -9.94 -7.10
C THR A 80 -4.77 -10.79 -6.99
N GLY A 81 -3.62 -10.25 -7.41
CA GLY A 81 -2.33 -10.92 -7.32
C GLY A 81 -1.81 -10.93 -5.88
N ILE A 82 -1.22 -12.05 -5.47
CA ILE A 82 -0.44 -12.11 -4.23
C ILE A 82 1.02 -11.83 -4.53
N PHE A 83 1.59 -10.89 -3.79
CA PHE A 83 2.96 -10.46 -3.95
C PHE A 83 3.75 -10.62 -2.65
N LYS A 84 5.00 -11.05 -2.78
CA LYS A 84 5.97 -11.02 -1.69
C LYS A 84 6.71 -9.68 -1.72
N MET A 85 6.54 -8.88 -0.69
CA MET A 85 7.26 -7.63 -0.48
C MET A 85 8.55 -7.89 0.28
N THR A 86 9.67 -7.39 -0.24
CA THR A 86 10.99 -7.58 0.38
C THR A 86 11.55 -6.31 1.00
N SER A 87 11.18 -5.14 0.49
CA SER A 87 11.62 -3.85 0.99
C SER A 87 10.79 -2.72 0.37
N PHE A 88 11.01 -1.51 0.85
CA PHE A 88 10.60 -0.30 0.13
C PHE A 88 11.50 -0.04 -1.08
N ASP A 89 10.99 0.72 -2.05
CA ASP A 89 11.79 1.32 -3.11
C ASP A 89 12.51 2.57 -2.59
N SER A 90 13.55 2.99 -3.32
CA SER A 90 14.18 4.29 -3.07
C SER A 90 13.33 5.42 -3.62
N TYR A 91 12.54 5.14 -4.67
CA TYR A 91 11.55 6.06 -5.20
C TYR A 91 10.36 6.18 -4.23
N TYR A 92 9.91 7.42 -4.07
CA TYR A 92 8.65 7.80 -3.46
C TYR A 92 8.10 8.97 -4.27
N ASP A 93 6.80 9.21 -4.11
CA ASP A 93 6.05 10.20 -4.84
C ASP A 93 5.23 11.04 -3.83
N GLU A 94 5.01 12.32 -4.09
CA GLU A 94 4.23 13.17 -3.18
C GLU A 94 2.75 12.82 -3.22
N ASP A 95 2.24 12.34 -4.34
CA ASP A 95 0.83 11.97 -4.52
C ASP A 95 0.59 10.51 -4.11
N TYR A 96 1.45 9.59 -4.56
CA TYR A 96 1.31 8.15 -4.34
C TYR A 96 2.09 7.62 -3.11
N GLY A 97 2.95 8.43 -2.50
CA GLY A 97 3.74 8.09 -1.32
C GLY A 97 4.86 7.07 -1.60
N LEU A 98 5.10 6.19 -0.63
CA LEU A 98 6.09 5.12 -0.68
C LEU A 98 5.73 4.04 -1.71
N PHE A 99 6.76 3.47 -2.35
CA PHE A 99 6.60 2.31 -3.22
C PHE A 99 7.19 1.05 -2.57
N ALA A 100 6.55 -0.09 -2.80
CA ALA A 100 7.00 -1.41 -2.37
C ALA A 100 7.72 -2.13 -3.53
N LYS A 101 8.89 -2.73 -3.24
CA LYS A 101 9.52 -3.70 -4.14
C LYS A 101 8.90 -5.07 -3.90
N VAL A 102 8.23 -5.59 -4.92
CA VAL A 102 7.43 -6.80 -4.79
C VAL A 102 7.71 -7.82 -5.87
N THR A 103 7.53 -9.09 -5.54
CA THR A 103 7.58 -10.22 -6.48
C THR A 103 6.27 -10.96 -6.45
N ARG A 104 5.56 -11.05 -7.58
CA ARG A 104 4.32 -11.83 -7.68
C ARG A 104 4.62 -13.31 -7.44
N ILE A 105 3.85 -13.96 -6.58
CA ILE A 105 4.16 -15.32 -6.13
C ILE A 105 4.00 -16.35 -7.25
N SER A 106 2.98 -16.20 -8.10
CA SER A 106 2.58 -17.17 -9.12
C SER A 106 3.59 -17.33 -10.26
N ASP A 107 4.21 -16.24 -10.71
CA ASP A 107 5.08 -16.23 -11.90
C ASP A 107 6.42 -15.51 -11.69
N LYS A 108 6.72 -15.10 -10.46
CA LYS A 108 7.98 -14.47 -10.04
C LYS A 108 8.30 -13.14 -10.73
N LYS A 109 7.33 -12.51 -11.39
CA LYS A 109 7.51 -11.17 -11.96
C LYS A 109 7.68 -10.13 -10.86
N ARG A 110 8.56 -9.16 -11.12
CA ARG A 110 8.91 -8.10 -10.17
C ARG A 110 8.23 -6.80 -10.55
N PHE A 111 7.74 -6.08 -9.55
CA PHE A 111 7.04 -4.81 -9.72
C PHE A 111 7.47 -3.81 -8.65
N LYS A 112 7.21 -2.54 -8.91
CA LYS A 112 7.17 -1.47 -7.92
C LYS A 112 5.73 -0.99 -7.87
N LEU A 113 5.09 -1.07 -6.71
CA LEU A 113 3.69 -0.69 -6.54
C LEU A 113 3.56 0.36 -5.42
N PRO A 114 2.65 1.34 -5.53
CA PRO A 114 2.36 2.25 -4.43
C PRO A 114 1.97 1.45 -3.19
N LEU A 115 2.59 1.75 -2.06
CA LEU A 115 2.31 1.05 -0.80
C LEU A 115 0.89 1.37 -0.31
N ALA A 116 0.39 2.57 -0.63
CA ALA A 116 -0.93 3.04 -0.25
C ALA A 116 -2.05 2.16 -0.82
N ASP A 117 -1.80 1.50 -1.95
CA ASP A 117 -2.75 0.61 -2.64
C ASP A 117 -2.66 -0.84 -2.17
N MET A 118 -1.82 -1.14 -1.17
CA MET A 118 -1.48 -2.50 -0.77
C MET A 118 -1.87 -2.79 0.67
N LYS A 119 -2.30 -4.03 0.94
CA LYS A 119 -2.59 -4.54 2.28
C LYS A 119 -1.94 -5.90 2.50
N ALA A 120 -1.63 -6.21 3.76
CA ALA A 120 -1.22 -7.56 4.13
C ALA A 120 -2.38 -8.55 3.93
N LEU A 121 -2.06 -9.84 3.75
CA LEU A 121 -3.09 -10.87 3.60
C LEU A 121 -3.85 -11.17 4.90
N ASP A 122 -3.14 -11.24 6.03
CA ASP A 122 -3.76 -11.56 7.32
C ASP A 122 -4.32 -10.32 8.01
N LYS A 123 -5.65 -10.16 7.95
CA LYS A 123 -6.39 -9.03 8.56
C LYS A 123 -6.22 -8.89 10.07
N LYS A 124 -5.73 -9.90 10.77
CA LYS A 124 -5.49 -9.87 12.22
C LYS A 124 -4.04 -9.56 12.58
N SER A 125 -3.15 -9.49 11.58
CA SER A 125 -1.73 -9.24 11.77
C SER A 125 -1.45 -7.76 12.10
N LEU A 126 -0.32 -7.52 12.75
CA LEU A 126 0.17 -6.16 12.98
C LEU A 126 0.52 -5.50 11.64
N GLU A 127 1.08 -6.25 10.70
CA GLU A 127 1.44 -5.79 9.37
C GLU A 127 0.23 -5.27 8.60
N TYR A 128 -0.93 -5.91 8.72
CA TYR A 128 -2.18 -5.40 8.15
C TYR A 128 -2.56 -4.05 8.73
N GLN A 129 -2.52 -3.92 10.06
CA GLN A 129 -2.85 -2.66 10.73
C GLN A 129 -1.90 -1.54 10.31
N LEU A 130 -0.59 -1.80 10.28
CA LEU A 130 0.42 -0.82 9.89
C LEU A 130 0.25 -0.34 8.45
N LEU A 131 -0.03 -1.24 7.51
CA LEU A 131 -0.28 -0.87 6.12
C LEU A 131 -1.63 -0.14 5.96
N GLU A 132 -2.67 -0.56 6.67
CA GLU A 132 -3.96 0.14 6.68
C GLU A 132 -3.85 1.57 7.22
N ASP A 133 -3.11 1.76 8.32
CA ASP A 133 -2.88 3.09 8.90
C ASP A 133 -2.07 3.99 7.95
N TYR A 134 -1.11 3.41 7.23
CA TYR A 134 -0.36 4.14 6.21
C TYR A 134 -1.26 4.56 5.04
N SER A 135 -2.09 3.66 4.49
CA SER A 135 -3.02 3.99 3.41
C SER A 135 -4.02 5.07 3.83
N ILE A 136 -4.57 4.98 5.05
CA ILE A 136 -5.46 6.00 5.60
C ILE A 136 -4.73 7.35 5.72
N TRP A 137 -3.48 7.33 6.19
CA TRP A 137 -2.70 8.55 6.31
C TRP A 137 -2.49 9.22 4.94
N VAL A 138 -2.10 8.47 3.91
CA VAL A 138 -1.88 8.99 2.55
C VAL A 138 -3.13 9.63 1.95
N ILE A 139 -4.33 9.10 2.24
CA ILE A 139 -5.59 9.58 1.66
C ILE A 139 -6.14 10.83 2.36
N ASN A 140 -5.86 11.01 3.67
CA ASN A 140 -6.55 12.00 4.50
C ASN A 140 -5.71 13.20 4.93
N TYR A 141 -4.39 13.16 4.73
CA TYR A 141 -3.44 14.19 5.19
C TYR A 141 -2.49 14.63 4.08
#